data_AF-A0A2G2P8U5-F1
#
_entry.id   AF-A0A2G2P8U5-F1
#
_cell.length_a   1.000
_cell.length_b   1.000
_cell.length_c   1.000
_cell.angle_alpha   90.00
_cell.angle_beta   90.00
_cell.angle_gamma   90.00
#
_symmetry.space_group_name_H-M   'P 1'
#
loop_
_entity.id
_entity.type
_entity.pdbx_description
1 polymer ?
#
loop_
_entity_poly.entity_id
_entity_poly.type
_entity_poly.pdbx_seq_one_letter_code
_entity_poly.pdbx_strand_id
1 'polypeptide(L)' 'MRRKKIYYGLHINNASLITCVIFDRKSDRAHFLDATNGGYALASKNMKLQIKNSI' A
#
# COMPACT_ATOMS: atom_id res chain seq x y z
N MET A 1 5.53 -8.19 -28.55
CA MET A 1 5.41 -8.17 -27.07
C MET A 1 4.53 -6.98 -26.67
N ARG A 2 3.37 -7.20 -26.05
CA ARG A 2 2.41 -6.12 -25.74
C ARG A 2 2.75 -5.51 -24.37
N ARG A 3 3.30 -4.29 -24.32
CA ARG A 3 3.63 -3.60 -23.06
C ARG A 3 2.33 -3.21 -22.35
N LYS A 4 2.02 -3.86 -21.22
CA LYS A 4 0.96 -3.43 -20.33
C LYS A 4 1.49 -2.31 -19.44
N LYS A 5 0.72 -1.23 -19.29
CA LYS A 5 1.03 -0.16 -18.33
C LYS A 5 0.75 -0.68 -16.92
N ILE A 6 1.65 -0.41 -15.99
CA ILE A 6 1.47 -0.69 -14.56
C ILE A 6 1.13 0.63 -13.88
N TYR A 7 0.07 0.63 -13.09
CA TYR A 7 -0.29 1.75 -12.23
C TYR A 7 0.21 1.49 -10.82
N TYR A 8 0.88 2.47 -10.22
CA TYR A 8 1.44 2.33 -8.88
C TYR A 8 1.35 3.63 -8.10
N GLY A 9 1.48 3.53 -6.78
CA GLY A 9 1.44 4.66 -5.87
C GLY A 9 2.59 4.60 -4.89
N LEU A 10 3.27 5.73 -4.69
CA LEU A 10 4.31 5.88 -3.68
C LEU A 10 3.91 7.01 -2.73
N HIS A 11 4.12 6.79 -1.44
CA HIS A 11 4.02 7.81 -0.40
C HIS A 11 5.17 7.62 0.57
N ILE A 12 6.01 8.65 0.69
CA ILE A 12 7.15 8.66 1.61
C ILE A 12 6.63 9.14 2.96
N ASN A 13 6.93 8.39 4.01
CA ASN A 13 6.54 8.72 5.38
C ASN A 13 7.77 8.67 6.30
N ASN A 14 7.76 9.49 7.35
CA ASN A 14 8.82 9.56 8.36
C ASN A 14 8.69 8.47 9.44
N ALA A 15 7.62 7.67 9.39
CA ALA A 15 7.39 6.55 10.27
C ALA A 15 7.35 5.23 9.48
N SER A 16 7.93 4.17 10.07
CA SER A 16 7.93 2.84 9.47
C SER A 16 6.53 2.25 9.52
N LEU A 17 6.13 1.60 8.42
CA LEU A 17 4.84 0.92 8.36
C LEU A 17 4.97 -0.52 8.87
N ILE A 18 4.20 -0.91 9.89
CA ILE A 18 4.10 -2.31 10.34
C ILE A 18 2.68 -2.80 10.06
N THR A 19 2.54 -3.69 9.08
CA THR A 19 1.24 -4.20 8.64
C THR A 19 0.87 -5.56 9.23
N CYS A 20 1.87 -6.40 9.51
CA CYS A 20 1.67 -7.75 10.03
C CYS A 20 2.80 -8.12 10.98
N VAL A 21 2.47 -8.54 12.20
CA VAL A 21 3.40 -9.26 13.07
C VAL A 21 2.85 -10.67 13.22
N ILE A 22 3.61 -11.65 12.74
CA ILE A 22 3.23 -13.06 12.81
C ILE A 22 4.02 -13.67 13.96
N PHE A 23 3.31 -14.02 15.04
CA PHE A 23 3.92 -14.67 16.20
C PHE A 23 3.95 -16.19 16.04
N ASP A 24 2.92 -16.79 15.44
CA ASP A 24 2.88 -18.21 15.08
C ASP A 24 2.09 -18.40 13.76
N ARG A 25 2.51 -19.34 12.91
CA ARG A 25 1.87 -19.64 11.61
C ARG A 25 0.52 -20.36 11.78
N LYS A 26 0.20 -20.88 12.97
CA LYS A 26 -0.96 -21.75 13.21
C LYS A 26 -2.21 -21.09 13.80
N SER A 27 -2.14 -19.99 14.55
CA SER A 27 -3.37 -19.43 15.15
C SER A 27 -3.40 -17.92 15.41
N ASP A 28 -2.27 -17.24 15.65
CA ASP A 28 -2.30 -15.83 16.05
C ASP A 28 -1.63 -14.91 15.02
N ARG A 29 -2.46 -14.34 14.13
CA ARG A 29 -2.06 -13.25 13.22
C ARG A 29 -2.56 -11.93 13.78
N ALA A 30 -1.66 -11.15 14.39
CA ALA A 30 -1.96 -9.76 14.67
C ALA A 30 -1.82 -8.95 13.37
N HIS A 31 -2.95 -8.61 12.76
CA HIS A 31 -2.99 -7.63 11.67
C HIS A 31 -2.92 -6.25 12.31
N PHE A 32 -1.70 -5.74 12.47
CA PHE A 32 -1.51 -4.36 12.86
C PHE A 32 -1.88 -3.51 11.64
N LEU A 33 -3.10 -2.98 11.65
CA LEU A 33 -3.45 -1.95 10.70
C LEU A 33 -2.61 -0.73 11.03
N ASP A 34 -1.78 -0.36 10.07
CA ASP A 34 -0.93 0.79 10.18
C ASP A 34 -1.75 2.07 10.35
N ALA A 35 -1.77 2.58 11.57
CA ALA A 35 -2.40 3.84 11.94
C ALA A 35 -1.41 5.02 11.86
N THR A 36 -0.42 4.98 10.96
CA THR A 36 0.22 6.24 10.55
C THR A 36 -0.80 7.13 9.81
N ASN A 37 -0.41 8.35 9.40
CA ASN A 37 -1.25 9.36 8.75
C ASN A 37 -1.82 8.97 7.35
N GLY A 38 -2.08 7.67 7.11
CA GLY A 38 -2.77 7.17 5.92
C GLY A 38 -1.83 6.72 4.80
N GLY A 39 -0.68 6.10 5.11
CA GLY A 39 0.36 5.79 4.12
C GLY A 39 -0.14 5.10 2.84
N TYR A 40 -0.86 3.98 2.95
CA TYR A 40 -1.45 3.30 1.79
C TYR A 40 -2.56 4.12 1.10
N ALA A 41 -3.39 4.81 1.89
CA ALA A 41 -4.44 5.66 1.36
C ALA A 41 -3.86 6.81 0.51
N LEU A 42 -2.77 7.44 0.98
CA LEU A 42 -2.06 8.50 0.29
C LEU A 42 -1.30 7.98 -0.93
N ALA A 43 -0.62 6.84 -0.83
CA ALA A 43 0.00 6.18 -1.98
C ALA A 43 -1.03 5.90 -3.09
N SER A 44 -2.23 5.45 -2.72
CA SER A 44 -3.30 5.13 -3.67
C SER A 44 -3.77 6.33 -4.51
N LYS A 45 -3.60 7.57 -4.02
CA LYS A 45 -4.01 8.78 -4.77
C LYS A 45 -3.24 8.89 -6.09
N ASN A 46 -1.92 8.73 -6.04
CA ASN A 46 -1.06 8.79 -7.23
C ASN A 46 -1.40 7.69 -8.24
N MET A 47 -1.68 6.47 -7.76
CA MET A 47 -2.10 5.37 -8.61
C MET A 47 -3.45 5.65 -9.29
N LYS A 48 -4.44 6.13 -8.53
CA LYS A 48 -5.78 6.45 -9.05
C LYS A 48 -5.75 7.59 -10.08
N LEU A 49 -4.86 8.56 -9.90
CA LEU A 49 -4.63 9.61 -10.91
C LEU A 49 -4.09 9.03 -12.23
N GLN A 50 -3.15 8.08 -12.19
CA GLN A 50 -2.64 7.42 -13.40
C GLN A 50 -3.75 6.65 -14.13
N ILE A 51 -4.64 5.99 -13.38
CA ILE A 51 -5.82 5.30 -13.93
C ILE A 51 -6.76 6.31 -14.60
N LYS A 52 -7.12 7.39 -13.89
CA LYS A 52 -8.02 8.43 -14.41
C LYS A 52 -7.48 9.08 -15.68
N ASN A 53 -6.17 9.34 -15.75
CA ASN A 53 -5.51 9.95 -16.91
C ASN A 53 -5.27 8.95 -18.07
N SER A 54 -5.58 7.68 -17.87
CA SER A 54 -5.43 6.64 -18.90
C SER A 54 -6.76 6.24 -19.54
N ILE A 55 -7.86 6.88 -19.12
CA ILE A 55 -9.21 6.83 -19.73
C ILE A 55 -9.36 8.10 -20.57
#